data_AF-A0AAT9KV26-F1
#
_entry.id   AF-A0AAT9KV26-F1
#
_cell.length_a   1.000
_cell.length_b   1.000
_cell.length_c   1.000
_cell.angle_alpha   90.00
_cell.angle_beta   90.00
_cell.angle_gamma   90.00
#
_symmetry.space_group_name_H-M   'P 1'
#
loop_
_entity.id
_entity.type
_entity.pdbx_description
1 polymer ?
#
loop_
_entity_poly.entity_id
_entity_poly.type
_entity_poly.pdbx_seq_one_letter_code
_entity_poly.pdbx_strand_id
1 'polypeptide(L)'
;MTPALLASALILFVTLGYASLCAASPFGNCRKCRGWGFAMKTDRKGRAKRGKDCRRCKATGKRIRIGRHLYNVAARLHRDGTR
;
A
#
# COMPACT_ATOMS: atom_id res chain seq x y z
N MET A 1 -28.58 -21.02 -11.68
CA MET A 1 -27.19 -20.56 -11.89
C MET A 1 -26.26 -21.61 -11.31
N THR A 2 -25.27 -22.10 -12.06
CA THR A 2 -24.39 -23.14 -11.52
C THR A 2 -23.49 -22.54 -10.43
N PRO A 3 -23.33 -23.22 -9.28
CA PRO A 3 -22.50 -22.71 -8.19
C PRO A 3 -21.04 -22.48 -8.62
N ALA A 4 -20.56 -23.24 -9.60
CA ALA A 4 -19.23 -23.05 -10.18
C ALA A 4 -19.06 -21.71 -10.92
N LEU A 5 -20.05 -21.29 -11.73
CA LEU A 5 -20.01 -19.98 -12.40
C LEU A 5 -20.03 -18.84 -11.38
N LEU A 6 -20.85 -18.97 -10.34
CA LEU A 6 -20.96 -17.99 -9.26
C LEU A 6 -19.65 -17.87 -8.47
N ALA A 7 -19.02 -19.00 -8.13
CA ALA A 7 -17.71 -19.02 -7.46
C ALA A 7 -16.62 -18.37 -8.34
N SER A 8 -16.61 -18.66 -9.63
CA SER A 8 -15.63 -18.11 -10.58
C SER A 8 -15.78 -16.59 -10.71
N ALA A 9 -17.02 -16.11 -10.84
CA ALA A 9 -17.33 -14.68 -10.90
C ALA A 9 -16.90 -13.94 -9.62
N LEU A 10 -17.12 -14.52 -8.44
CA LEU A 10 -16.70 -13.93 -7.17
C LEU A 10 -15.17 -13.81 -7.07
N ILE A 11 -14.43 -14.84 -7.48
CA ILE A 11 -12.96 -14.81 -7.49
C ILE A 11 -12.46 -13.72 -8.44
N LEU A 12 -13.02 -13.64 -9.64
CA LEU A 12 -12.68 -12.59 -10.60
C LEU A 12 -12.99 -11.19 -10.05
N PHE A 13 -14.14 -11.02 -9.41
CA PHE A 13 -14.51 -9.75 -8.82
C PHE A 13 -13.55 -9.32 -7.71
N VAL A 14 -13.17 -10.23 -6.81
CA VAL A 14 -12.23 -9.94 -5.72
C VAL A 14 -10.84 -9.63 -6.27
N THR A 15 -10.37 -10.38 -7.26
CA THR A 15 -9.04 -10.17 -7.87
C THR A 15 -8.97 -8.84 -8.62
N LEU A 16 -9.98 -8.52 -9.45
CA LEU A 16 -10.08 -7.24 -10.16
C LEU A 16 -10.30 -6.06 -9.20
N GLY A 17 -11.08 -6.24 -8.14
CA GLY A 17 -11.28 -5.25 -7.07
C GLY A 17 -9.98 -4.94 -6.33
N TYR A 18 -9.18 -5.96 -6.03
CA TYR A 18 -7.87 -5.76 -5.40
C TYR A 18 -6.87 -5.09 -6.35
N ALA A 19 -6.86 -5.48 -7.62
CA ALA A 19 -6.00 -4.88 -8.64
C ALA A 19 -6.34 -3.40 -8.87
N SER A 20 -7.63 -3.06 -8.98
CA SER A 20 -8.10 -1.68 -9.14
C SER A 20 -7.76 -0.83 -7.91
N LEU A 21 -7.92 -1.35 -6.69
CA LEU A 21 -7.48 -0.67 -5.48
C LEU A 21 -5.96 -0.42 -5.46
N CYS A 22 -5.16 -1.37 -5.93
CA CYS A 22 -3.72 -1.21 -6.05
C CYS A 22 -3.33 -0.16 -7.11
N ALA A 23 -4.13 0.01 -8.15
CA ALA A 23 -3.94 1.03 -9.18
C ALA A 23 -4.36 2.43 -8.70
N ALA A 24 -5.54 2.56 -8.08
CA ALA A 24 -6.10 3.83 -7.60
C ALA A 24 -5.36 4.37 -6.35
N SER A 25 -4.92 3.48 -5.45
CA SER A 25 -4.21 3.85 -4.22
C SER A 25 -2.84 3.18 -4.14
N PRO A 26 -1.85 3.67 -4.92
CA PRO A 26 -0.52 3.06 -4.97
C PRO A 26 0.24 3.21 -3.65
N PHE A 27 -0.16 4.15 -2.79
CA PHE A 27 0.47 4.44 -1.52
C PHE A 27 -0.36 3.88 -0.35
N GLY A 28 0.21 2.94 0.39
CA GLY A 28 -0.30 2.49 1.67
C GLY A 28 0.33 3.25 2.84
N ASN A 29 -0.33 3.21 3.99
CA ASN A 29 0.21 3.79 5.21
C ASN A 29 1.45 3.00 5.67
N CYS A 30 2.48 3.73 6.12
CA CYS A 30 3.66 3.10 6.70
C CYS A 30 3.26 2.37 7.99
N ARG A 31 3.40 1.04 8.03
CA ARG A 31 3.03 0.21 9.20
C ARG A 31 3.70 0.63 10.50
N LYS A 32 4.87 1.27 10.44
CA LYS A 32 5.63 1.68 11.63
C LYS A 32 5.10 2.96 12.28
N CYS A 33 4.70 3.94 11.47
CA CYS A 33 4.14 5.21 11.96
C CYS A 33 2.65 5.34 11.69
N ARG A 34 1.97 4.29 11.23
CA ARG A 34 0.53 4.24 10.91
C ARG A 34 0.02 5.41 10.05
N GLY A 35 0.85 5.92 9.13
CA GLY A 35 0.48 7.05 8.26
C GLY A 35 0.93 8.43 8.76
N TRP A 36 1.32 8.57 10.02
CA TRP A 36 1.67 9.87 10.61
C TRP A 36 2.98 10.46 10.10
N GLY A 37 3.90 9.65 9.58
CA GLY A 37 5.23 10.12 9.16
C GLY A 37 6.23 10.29 10.31
N PHE A 38 5.77 10.33 11.56
CA PHE A 38 6.60 10.42 12.76
C PHE A 38 6.07 9.50 13.87
N ALA A 39 6.87 9.28 14.91
CA ALA A 39 6.43 8.59 16.11
C ALA A 39 5.59 9.54 16.97
N MET A 40 4.37 9.16 17.33
CA MET A 40 3.56 9.91 18.29
C MET A 40 4.11 9.71 19.70
N LYS A 41 4.22 10.80 20.45
CA LYS A 41 4.58 10.79 21.86
C LYS A 41 3.51 11.55 22.64
N THR A 42 3.25 11.12 23.86
CA THR A 42 2.45 11.89 24.82
C THR A 42 3.38 12.71 25.70
N ASP A 43 3.00 13.96 25.98
CA ASP A 43 3.70 14.76 26.97
C ASP A 43 3.27 14.35 28.40
N ARG A 44 3.94 14.93 29.42
CA ARG A 44 3.61 14.68 30.84
C ARG A 44 2.19 15.17 31.22
N LYS A 45 1.54 15.98 30.39
CA LYS A 45 0.20 16.52 30.56
C LYS A 45 -0.84 15.78 29.68
N GLY A 46 -0.46 14.64 29.08
CA GLY A 46 -1.34 13.82 28.24
C GLY A 46 -1.58 14.35 26.82
N ARG A 47 -0.91 15.43 26.39
CA ARG A 47 -1.09 15.99 25.05
C ARG A 47 -0.29 15.22 24.01
N ALA A 48 -0.90 14.99 22.85
CA ALA A 48 -0.22 14.37 21.73
C ALA A 48 0.81 15.33 21.13
N LYS A 49 2.07 14.90 21.07
CA LYS A 49 3.20 15.64 20.50
C LYS A 49 3.86 14.83 19.39
N ARG A 50 4.27 15.55 18.34
CA ARG A 50 5.15 15.00 17.31
C ARG A 50 6.48 14.59 17.93
N GLY A 51 6.77 13.30 17.87
CA GLY A 51 8.07 12.73 18.23
C GLY A 51 9.04 12.72 17.05
N LYS A 52 9.97 11.77 17.05
CA LYS A 52 11.00 11.65 16.01
C LYS A 52 10.40 11.23 14.67
N ASP A 53 10.98 11.70 13.58
CA ASP A 53 10.57 11.31 12.23
C ASP A 53 10.76 9.81 11.99
N CYS A 54 9.82 9.23 11.25
CA CYS A 54 9.86 7.81 10.94
C CYS A 54 10.92 7.54 9.88
N ARG A 55 12.05 6.96 10.31
CA ARG A 55 13.15 6.54 9.42
C ARG A 55 12.70 5.59 8.30
N ARG A 56 11.64 4.78 8.54
CA ARG A 56 11.15 3.81 7.56
C ARG A 56 10.46 4.47 6.36
N CYS A 57 9.68 5.53 6.54
CA CYS A 57 9.07 6.26 5.43
C CYS A 57 9.76 7.58 5.12
N LYS A 58 10.88 7.90 5.81
CA LYS A 58 11.57 9.19 5.68
C LYS A 58 10.59 10.37 5.84
N ALA A 59 9.84 10.37 6.93
CA ALA A 59 8.82 11.38 7.27
C ALA A 59 7.59 11.48 6.34
N THR A 60 7.49 10.75 5.23
CA THR A 60 6.35 10.86 4.29
C THR A 60 5.04 10.23 4.78
N GLY A 61 5.10 9.35 5.80
CA GLY A 61 3.92 8.61 6.28
C GLY A 61 3.41 7.50 5.35
N LYS A 62 3.83 7.51 4.08
CA LYS A 62 3.35 6.61 3.03
C LYS A 62 4.44 5.66 2.53
N ARG A 63 4.06 4.51 1.98
CA ARG A 63 4.92 3.57 1.24
C ARG A 63 4.15 2.95 0.08
N ILE A 64 4.87 2.55 -0.96
CA ILE A 64 4.28 1.91 -2.14
C ILE A 64 3.69 0.54 -1.73
N ARG A 65 2.44 0.25 -2.15
CA ARG A 65 1.79 -1.06 -1.97
C ARG A 65 2.48 -2.12 -2.84
N ILE A 66 2.40 -3.38 -2.39
CA ILE A 66 3.03 -4.52 -3.07
C ILE A 66 2.57 -4.62 -4.54
N GLY A 67 1.28 -4.45 -4.82
CA GLY A 67 0.76 -4.51 -6.19
C GLY A 67 1.42 -3.48 -7.13
N ARG A 68 1.57 -2.23 -6.69
CA ARG A 68 2.26 -1.20 -7.49
C ARG A 68 3.77 -1.45 -7.59
N HIS A 69 4.37 -2.02 -6.54
CA HIS A 69 5.78 -2.42 -6.59
C HIS A 69 6.01 -3.51 -7.66
N LEU A 70 5.18 -4.56 -7.68
CA LEU A 70 5.23 -5.62 -8.68
C LEU A 70 5.02 -5.08 -10.10
N TYR A 71 4.02 -4.22 -10.31
CA TYR A 71 3.82 -3.56 -11.60
C TYR A 71 5.05 -2.77 -12.05
N ASN A 72 5.64 -1.98 -11.15
CA ASN A 72 6.84 -1.20 -11.47
C ASN A 72 8.05 -2.10 -11.79
N VAL A 73 8.17 -3.27 -11.15
CA VAL A 73 9.23 -4.25 -11.45
C VAL A 73 8.97 -4.90 -12.81
N ALA A 74 7.73 -5.35 -13.08
CA ALA A 74 7.35 -5.95 -14.35
C ALA A 74 7.54 -4.96 -15.53
N ALA A 75 7.14 -3.70 -15.35
CA ALA A 75 7.32 -2.65 -16.35
C ALA A 75 8.79 -2.25 -16.56
N ARG A 76 9.67 -2.46 -15.56
CA ARG A 76 11.13 -2.34 -15.76
C ARG A 76 11.64 -3.52 -16.57
N LEU A 77 11.33 -4.74 -16.16
CA LEU A 77 11.77 -5.96 -16.85
C LEU A 77 11.32 -5.99 -18.31
N HIS A 78 10.08 -5.61 -18.61
CA HIS A 78 9.58 -5.52 -19.99
C HIS A 78 10.39 -4.50 -20.80
N ARG A 79 10.67 -3.31 -20.26
CA ARG A 79 11.46 -2.30 -20.97
C ARG A 79 12.90 -2.73 -21.20
N ASP A 80 13.50 -3.39 -20.20
CA ASP A 80 14.86 -3.91 -20.30
C ASP A 80 14.96 -5.06 -21.31
N GLY A 81 13.91 -5.88 -21.45
CA GLY A 81 13.84 -6.95 -22.44
C GLY A 81 13.48 -6.49 -23.86
N THR A 82 12.91 -5.29 -24.02
CA THR A 82 12.63 -4.68 -25.34
C THR A 82 13.74 -3.75 -25.83
N ARG A 83 14.90 -3.74 -25.16
CA ARG A 83 16.04 -2.87 -25.48
C ARG A 83 17.15 -3.65 -26.19
#